data_AF-A0A963DSZ1-F1
#
_entry.id   AF-A0A963DSZ1-F1
#
_cell.length_a   1.000
_cell.length_b   1.000
_cell.length_c   1.000
_cell.angle_alpha   90.00
_cell.angle_beta   90.00
_cell.angle_gamma   90.00
#
_symmetry.space_group_name_H-M   'P 1'
#
loop_
_entity.id
_entity.type
_entity.pdbx_description
1 polymer ?
#
loop_
_entity_poly.entity_id
_entity_poly.type
_entity_poly.pdbx_seq_one_letter_code
_entity_poly.pdbx_strand_id
1 'polypeptide(L)'
;MSEDKMSQDPMEFMRGMWGNMGFSLPGMVTPTLDVNELDKRIADLKAVEGWLKMNLNMLQMTTQGLEMQRTTIAAVQAMGQVGRPQEDGEPAAINPFASAIWPWNLMQQATGSGSGDAEPAPGKTAKGGKAANT
;
A
#
# COMPACT_ATOMS: atom_id res chain seq x y z
N MET A 1 54.12 -7.71 -26.65
CA MET A 1 53.80 -8.77 -25.67
C MET A 1 53.54 -8.05 -24.36
N SER A 2 52.33 -7.90 -23.82
CA SER A 2 51.10 -8.67 -24.03
C SER A 2 49.92 -7.87 -23.46
N GLU A 3 48.96 -7.48 -24.29
CA GLU A 3 47.58 -7.24 -23.85
C GLU A 3 46.91 -8.60 -23.65
N ASP A 4 47.04 -9.20 -22.46
CA ASP A 4 46.40 -10.49 -22.15
C ASP A 4 46.12 -10.64 -20.63
N LYS A 5 45.39 -9.67 -20.06
CA LYS A 5 44.98 -9.73 -18.64
C LYS A 5 43.51 -9.39 -18.36
N MET A 6 42.72 -9.06 -19.37
CA MET A 6 41.28 -8.77 -19.22
C MET A 6 40.37 -9.79 -19.92
N SER A 7 40.92 -10.94 -20.32
CA SER A 7 40.18 -12.06 -20.93
C SER A 7 40.17 -13.27 -19.99
N GLN A 8 40.00 -13.05 -18.68
CA GLN A 8 39.69 -14.17 -17.78
C GLN A 8 38.28 -14.62 -18.10
N ASP A 9 38.22 -15.69 -18.90
CA ASP A 9 37.03 -16.25 -19.50
C ASP A 9 35.96 -16.50 -18.41
N PRO A 10 34.75 -15.93 -18.51
CA PRO A 10 33.67 -16.15 -17.52
C PRO A 10 33.38 -17.65 -17.30
N MET A 11 33.75 -18.49 -18.27
CA MET A 11 33.72 -19.95 -18.16
C MET A 11 34.74 -20.52 -17.17
N GLU A 12 35.93 -19.93 -17.01
CA GLU A 12 36.93 -20.35 -16.01
C GLU A 12 36.52 -19.93 -14.59
N PHE A 13 35.87 -18.78 -14.44
CA PHE A 13 35.25 -18.39 -13.17
C PHE A 13 34.12 -19.36 -12.78
N MET A 14 33.25 -19.70 -13.74
CA MET A 14 32.17 -20.68 -13.52
C MET A 14 32.72 -22.08 -13.23
N ARG A 15 33.80 -22.48 -13.93
CA ARG A 15 34.50 -23.74 -13.70
C ARG A 15 35.21 -23.76 -12.34
N GLY A 16 35.80 -22.65 -11.92
CA GLY A 16 36.41 -22.48 -10.60
C GLY A 16 35.36 -22.57 -9.49
N MET A 17 34.19 -21.96 -9.68
CA MET A 17 33.08 -22.06 -8.73
C MET A 17 32.49 -23.47 -8.66
N TRP A 18 32.30 -24.13 -9.81
CA TRP A 18 31.81 -25.52 -9.89
C TRP A 18 32.81 -26.53 -9.31
N GLY A 19 34.11 -26.33 -9.59
CA GLY A 19 35.20 -27.17 -9.08
C GLY A 19 35.42 -26.98 -7.57
N ASN A 20 35.26 -25.77 -7.05
CA ASN A 20 35.38 -25.47 -5.62
C ASN A 20 34.13 -25.87 -4.81
N MET A 21 32.99 -26.10 -5.47
CA MET A 21 31.75 -26.63 -4.86
C MET A 21 31.79 -28.17 -4.67
N GLY A 22 32.89 -28.84 -5.08
CA GLY A 22 33.15 -30.25 -4.74
C GLY A 22 32.40 -31.30 -5.58
N PHE A 23 31.84 -30.94 -6.74
CA PHE A 23 31.13 -31.90 -7.63
C PHE A 23 32.08 -32.71 -8.54
N SER A 24 33.19 -33.21 -7.99
CA SER A 24 34.04 -34.21 -8.65
C SER A 24 33.50 -35.60 -8.32
N LEU A 25 32.79 -36.23 -9.27
CA LEU A 25 32.37 -37.64 -9.14
C LEU A 25 33.31 -38.55 -9.94
N PRO A 26 34.29 -39.16 -9.25
CA PRO A 26 34.52 -40.59 -9.40
C PRO A 26 34.72 -41.24 -8.03
N GLY A 27 33.75 -42.08 -7.63
CA GLY A 27 33.63 -42.58 -6.26
C GLY A 27 32.40 -41.98 -5.62
N MET A 28 31.23 -42.56 -5.93
CA MET A 28 29.94 -42.22 -5.35
C MET A 28 30.07 -42.16 -3.83
N VAL A 29 30.19 -40.95 -3.27
CA VAL A 29 29.63 -40.67 -1.96
C VAL A 29 28.14 -40.87 -2.15
N THR A 30 27.67 -42.05 -1.75
CA THR A 30 26.26 -42.39 -1.71
C THR A 30 25.49 -41.17 -1.20
N PRO A 31 24.63 -40.54 -2.02
CA PRO A 31 23.69 -39.55 -1.53
C PRO A 31 23.00 -40.18 -0.34
N THR A 32 22.93 -39.49 0.79
CA THR A 32 22.43 -40.09 2.04
C THR A 32 21.03 -40.64 1.78
N LEU A 33 20.92 -41.98 1.68
CA LEU A 33 19.66 -42.71 1.48
C LEU A 33 18.85 -42.78 2.79
N ASP A 34 19.13 -41.88 3.74
CA ASP A 34 18.41 -41.80 4.99
C ASP A 34 17.22 -40.85 4.81
N VAL A 35 16.05 -41.45 4.66
CA VAL A 35 14.78 -40.74 4.53
C VAL A 35 14.55 -39.80 5.72
N ASN A 36 15.02 -40.15 6.93
CA ASN A 36 14.85 -39.29 8.10
C ASN A 36 15.67 -37.98 7.98
N GLU A 37 16.87 -38.05 7.40
CA GLU A 37 17.68 -36.85 7.16
C GLU A 37 17.03 -35.97 6.09
N LEU A 38 16.47 -36.58 5.04
CA LEU A 38 15.68 -35.86 4.03
C LEU A 38 14.46 -35.20 4.65
N ASP A 39 13.70 -35.88 5.50
CA ASP A 39 12.54 -35.32 6.19
C ASP A 39 12.91 -34.13 7.08
N LYS A 40 14.04 -34.21 7.79
CA LYS A 40 14.56 -33.10 8.59
C LYS A 40 14.94 -31.90 7.70
N ARG A 41 15.69 -32.13 6.61
CA ARG A 41 16.05 -31.08 5.65
C ARG A 41 14.81 -30.44 5.02
N ILE A 42 13.80 -31.23 4.70
CA ILE A 42 12.52 -30.74 4.18
C ILE A 42 11.82 -29.86 5.22
N ALA A 43 11.78 -30.29 6.49
CA ALA A 43 11.16 -29.50 7.57
C ALA A 43 11.88 -28.16 7.78
N ASP A 44 13.23 -28.19 7.82
CA ASP A 44 14.05 -26.98 7.98
C ASP A 44 13.84 -26.02 6.80
N LEU A 45 13.85 -26.53 5.56
CA LEU A 45 13.61 -25.71 4.36
C LEU A 45 12.19 -25.14 4.33
N LYS A 46 11.17 -25.87 4.79
CA LYS A 46 9.80 -25.35 4.93
C LYS A 46 9.69 -24.24 5.97
N ALA A 47 10.43 -24.35 7.08
CA ALA A 47 10.49 -23.28 8.07
C ALA A 47 11.12 -22.01 7.48
N VAL A 48 12.23 -22.17 6.75
CA VAL A 48 12.88 -21.06 6.02
C VAL A 48 11.92 -20.45 4.99
N GLU A 49 11.23 -21.28 4.21
CA GLU A 49 10.23 -20.84 3.23
C GLU A 49 9.12 -20.02 3.91
N GLY A 50 8.61 -20.47 5.06
CA GLY A 50 7.61 -19.75 5.85
C GLY A 50 8.10 -18.38 6.30
N TRP A 51 9.34 -18.28 6.78
CA TRP A 51 9.93 -17.01 7.22
C TRP A 51 10.15 -16.04 6.04
N LEU A 52 10.58 -16.55 4.88
CA LEU A 52 10.74 -15.74 3.68
C LEU A 52 9.40 -15.23 3.15
N LYS A 53 8.34 -16.05 3.20
CA LYS A 53 6.98 -15.62 2.87
C LYS A 53 6.50 -14.50 3.80
N MET A 54 6.79 -14.60 5.10
CA MET A 54 6.45 -13.54 6.06
C MET A 54 7.18 -12.23 5.75
N ASN A 55 8.48 -12.30 5.42
CA ASN A 55 9.26 -11.12 5.00
C ASN A 55 8.69 -10.49 3.74
N LEU A 56 8.35 -11.30 2.74
CA LEU A 56 7.75 -10.83 1.50
C LEU A 56 6.43 -10.10 1.76
N ASN A 57 5.56 -10.68 2.58
CA ASN A 57 4.28 -10.07 2.94
C ASN A 57 4.48 -8.70 3.63
N MET A 58 5.42 -8.61 4.57
CA MET A 58 5.72 -7.35 5.26
C MET A 58 6.26 -6.27 4.31
N LEU A 59 7.13 -6.66 3.37
CA LEU A 59 7.63 -5.75 2.33
C LEU A 59 6.50 -5.24 1.43
N GLN A 60 5.61 -6.13 0.97
CA GLN A 60 4.46 -5.76 0.17
C GLN A 60 3.53 -4.78 0.90
N MET A 61 3.25 -5.01 2.18
CA MET A 61 2.46 -4.08 3.00
C MET A 61 3.15 -2.72 3.14
N THR A 62 4.47 -2.70 3.32
CA THR A 62 5.25 -1.45 3.41
C THR A 62 5.19 -0.68 2.10
N THR A 63 5.33 -1.36 0.96
CA THR A 63 5.20 -0.75 -0.37
C THR A 63 3.82 -0.11 -0.56
N GLN A 64 2.75 -0.84 -0.26
CA GLN A 64 1.38 -0.30 -0.36
C GLN A 64 1.17 0.90 0.56
N GLY A 65 1.72 0.86 1.78
CA GLY A 65 1.69 2.00 2.70
C GLY A 65 2.41 3.23 2.14
N LEU A 66 3.56 3.05 1.48
CA LEU A 66 4.30 4.14 0.83
C LEU A 66 3.57 4.67 -0.42
N GLU A 67 2.94 3.80 -1.21
CA GLU A 67 2.14 4.20 -2.38
C GLU A 67 0.92 5.03 -1.97
N MET A 68 0.27 4.67 -0.86
CA MET A 68 -0.81 5.46 -0.27
C MET A 68 -0.31 6.82 0.23
N GLN A 69 0.84 6.86 0.93
CA GLN A 69 1.46 8.12 1.38
C GLN A 69 1.81 9.04 0.20
N ARG A 70 2.38 8.48 -0.87
CA ARG A 70 2.67 9.21 -2.10
C ARG A 70 1.41 9.82 -2.69
N THR A 71 0.33 9.04 -2.76
CA THR A 71 -0.97 9.51 -3.30
C THR A 71 -1.52 10.68 -2.48
N THR A 72 -1.45 10.59 -1.15
CA THR A 72 -1.84 11.68 -0.25
C THR A 72 -1.01 12.95 -0.46
N ILE A 73 0.32 12.82 -0.56
CA ILE A 73 1.21 13.96 -0.84
C ILE A 73 0.90 14.57 -2.20
N ALA A 74 0.66 13.75 -3.23
CA ALA A 74 0.29 14.22 -4.56
C ALA A 74 -1.03 15.00 -4.55
N ALA A 75 -2.03 14.54 -3.79
CA ALA A 75 -3.29 15.27 -3.61
C ALA A 75 -3.09 16.62 -2.91
N VAL A 76 -2.24 16.68 -1.87
CA VAL A 76 -1.88 17.94 -1.19
C VAL A 76 -1.15 18.90 -2.14
N GLN A 77 -0.22 18.40 -2.96
CA GLN A 77 0.46 19.22 -3.96
C GLN A 77 -0.49 19.75 -5.03
N ALA A 78 -1.42 18.92 -5.52
CA ALA A 78 -2.44 19.33 -6.48
C ALA A 78 -3.34 20.44 -5.90
N MET A 79 -3.80 20.31 -4.65
CA MET A 79 -4.55 21.36 -3.97
C MET A 79 -3.73 22.64 -3.79
N GLY A 80 -2.43 22.53 -3.45
CA GLY A 80 -1.52 23.67 -3.37
C GLY A 80 -1.26 24.36 -4.72
N GLN A 81 -1.38 23.64 -5.84
CA GLN A 81 -1.36 24.23 -7.18
C GLN A 81 -2.68 24.90 -7.55
N VAL A 82 -3.83 24.30 -7.21
CA VAL A 82 -5.16 24.89 -7.45
C VAL A 82 -5.41 26.11 -6.57
N GLY A 83 -4.83 26.15 -5.37
CA GLY A 83 -4.90 27.27 -4.44
C GLY A 83 -3.86 28.36 -4.65
N ARG A 84 -3.05 28.33 -5.73
CA ARG A 84 -2.27 29.50 -6.14
C ARG A 84 -3.24 30.46 -6.84
N PRO A 85 -3.59 31.60 -6.22
CA PRO A 85 -4.30 32.64 -6.94
C PRO A 85 -3.35 33.10 -8.04
N GLN A 86 -3.82 33.07 -9.28
CA GLN A 86 -3.29 34.02 -10.25
C GLN A 86 -3.56 35.40 -9.65
N GLU A 87 -2.48 36.06 -9.25
CA GLU A 87 -2.36 37.46 -8.82
C GLU A 87 -3.67 38.09 -8.34
N ASP A 88 -3.87 38.15 -7.01
CA ASP A 88 -4.20 39.38 -6.28
C ASP A 88 -4.61 39.06 -4.83
N GLY A 89 -3.77 39.49 -3.86
CA GLY A 89 -4.17 39.78 -2.47
C GLY A 89 -4.39 38.60 -1.49
N GLU A 90 -3.49 38.51 -0.52
CA GLU A 90 -3.52 37.75 0.75
C GLU A 90 -3.07 36.27 0.77
N PRO A 91 -2.09 35.90 1.63
CA PRO A 91 -1.66 34.52 1.80
C PRO A 91 -2.62 33.77 2.73
N ALA A 92 -3.53 32.98 2.17
CA ALA A 92 -4.28 32.00 2.95
C ALA A 92 -3.31 30.94 3.51
N ALA A 93 -3.22 30.86 4.84
CA ALA A 93 -2.38 29.90 5.54
C ALA A 93 -2.77 28.46 5.16
N ILE A 94 -1.86 27.77 4.46
CA ILE A 94 -2.03 26.37 4.07
C ILE A 94 -1.89 25.51 5.34
N ASN A 95 -3.03 25.13 5.93
CA ASN A 95 -3.08 24.22 7.08
C ASN A 95 -3.35 22.79 6.58
N PRO A 96 -2.33 21.92 6.47
CA PRO A 96 -2.45 20.57 5.90
C PRO A 96 -3.38 19.65 6.71
N PHE A 97 -3.62 19.96 7.99
CA PHE A 97 -4.57 19.26 8.85
C PHE A 97 -6.03 19.58 8.49
N ALA A 98 -6.33 20.82 8.07
CA ALA A 98 -7.66 21.21 7.63
C ALA A 98 -8.05 20.53 6.30
N SER A 99 -7.06 20.32 5.42
CA SER A 99 -7.23 19.61 4.14
C SER A 99 -7.67 18.15 4.32
N ALA A 100 -7.22 17.49 5.40
CA ALA A 100 -7.55 16.10 5.71
C ALA A 100 -8.94 15.92 6.36
N ILE A 101 -9.50 17.00 6.96
CA ILE A 101 -10.81 17.00 7.63
C ILE A 101 -11.95 17.38 6.67
N TRP A 102 -11.63 17.91 5.48
CA TRP A 102 -12.61 18.35 4.49
C TRP A 102 -13.65 17.28 4.08
N PRO A 103 -13.31 16.00 3.87
CA PRO A 103 -14.30 14.96 3.54
C PRO A 103 -15.34 14.74 4.66
N TRP A 104 -14.91 14.84 5.93
CA TRP A 104 -15.79 14.72 7.09
C TRP A 104 -16.63 15.99 7.32
N ASN A 105 -16.10 17.16 6.98
CA ASN A 105 -16.84 18.42 7.09
C ASN A 105 -17.92 18.55 6.00
N LEU A 106 -17.63 18.07 4.78
CA LEU A 106 -18.60 18.04 3.68
C LEU A 106 -19.78 17.09 3.98
N MET A 107 -19.51 15.95 4.63
CA MET A 107 -20.57 15.02 5.06
C MET A 107 -21.48 15.65 6.12
N GLN A 108 -20.93 16.42 7.07
CA GLN A 108 -21.72 17.16 8.05
C GLN A 108 -22.59 18.26 7.42
N GLN A 109 -22.13 18.91 6.35
CA GLN A 109 -22.95 19.87 5.59
C GLN A 109 -24.11 19.15 4.88
N ALA A 110 -23.86 17.96 4.31
CA ALA A 110 -24.88 17.15 3.64
C ALA A 110 -25.90 16.54 4.63
N THR A 111 -25.49 16.19 5.85
CA THR A 111 -26.38 15.71 6.91
C THR A 111 -26.97 16.84 7.77
N GLY A 112 -26.46 18.07 7.63
CA GLY A 112 -26.83 19.25 8.41
C GLY A 112 -27.71 20.27 7.68
N SER A 113 -28.14 20.00 6.45
CA SER A 113 -29.14 20.80 5.71
C SER A 113 -30.41 20.01 5.41
N GLY A 114 -30.90 19.29 6.42
CA GLY A 114 -32.12 18.49 6.33
C GLY A 114 -33.11 18.74 7.47
N SER A 115 -33.51 20.00 7.71
CA SER A 115 -34.73 20.31 8.47
C SER A 115 -35.17 21.78 8.33
N GLY A 116 -36.30 22.01 7.64
CA GLY A 116 -37.19 23.20 7.68
C GLY A 116 -36.67 24.42 6.92
N ASP A 117 -37.34 25.02 5.93
CA ASP A 117 -38.74 25.04 5.52
C ASP A 117 -38.83 25.31 4.02
N ALA A 118 -39.55 24.46 3.29
CA ALA A 118 -40.17 24.84 2.01
C ALA A 118 -41.47 24.04 1.90
N GLU A 119 -42.57 24.75 2.17
CA GLU A 119 -43.96 24.32 2.04
C GLU A 119 -44.25 23.75 0.63
N PRO A 120 -45.18 22.78 0.53
CA PRO A 120 -46.28 23.05 -0.39
C PRO A 120 -47.64 22.69 0.22
N ALA A 121 -48.55 23.66 0.22
CA ALA A 121 -49.97 23.42 0.42
C ALA A 121 -50.52 22.44 -0.63
N PRO A 122 -51.47 21.57 -0.25
CA PRO A 122 -52.72 21.56 -1.01
C PRO A 122 -53.98 21.37 -0.14
N GLY A 123 -55.05 22.06 -0.57
CA GLY A 123 -56.34 21.40 -0.81
C GLY A 123 -57.24 21.08 0.39
N LYS A 124 -58.25 21.93 0.56
CA LYS A 124 -59.54 21.72 1.26
C LYS A 124 -60.00 20.25 1.39
N THR A 125 -60.40 19.84 2.61
CA THR A 125 -61.70 19.20 2.90
C THR A 125 -62.04 19.21 4.40
N ALA A 126 -63.04 20.02 4.74
CA ALA A 126 -64.18 19.79 5.65
C ALA A 126 -64.08 19.06 7.02
N LYS A 127 -64.81 19.67 7.99
CA LYS A 127 -65.56 19.09 9.13
C LYS A 127 -64.72 18.84 10.40
N GLY A 128 -65.03 19.34 11.59
CA GLY A 128 -66.16 20.09 12.14
C GLY A 128 -66.20 19.90 13.66
N GLY A 129 -66.39 20.99 14.42
CA GLY A 129 -66.72 21.03 15.86
C GLY A 129 -65.54 20.82 16.82
N LYS A 130 -65.53 21.34 18.05
CA LYS A 130 -66.39 22.25 18.83
C LYS A 130 -65.67 22.43 20.18
N ALA A 131 -65.68 23.65 20.73
CA ALA A 131 -65.51 24.02 22.16
C ALA A 131 -64.19 23.61 22.86
N ALA A 132 -63.36 24.55 23.35
CA ALA A 132 -63.52 25.43 24.52
C ALA A 132 -63.08 24.80 25.85
N ASN A 133 -62.49 25.67 26.68
CA ASN A 133 -62.16 25.55 28.11
C ASN A 133 -60.88 24.75 28.43
N THR A 134 -59.97 25.23 29.27
CA THR A 134 -60.15 25.92 30.57
C THR A 134 -58.92 26.78 30.88
#